data_AF-A0A1J4ZQS4-F1
#
_entry.id   AF-A0A1J4ZQS4-F1
#
_cell.length_a   1.000
_cell.length_b   1.000
_cell.length_c   1.000
_cell.angle_alpha   90.00
_cell.angle_beta   90.00
_cell.angle_gamma   90.00
#
_symmetry.space_group_name_H-M   'P 1'
#
loop_
_entity.id
_entity.type
_entity.pdbx_description
1 polymer ?
#
loop_
_entity_poly.entity_id
_entity_poly.type
_entity_poly.pdbx_seq_one_letter_code
_entity_poly.pdbx_strand_id
1 'polypeptide(L)'
;MQLAFAVSNLFRMQNVVTKRRDRINSDEEERVRMGYDLRTGVRFAERNDRLGYRTALVGHSERGEESPLLRLTYGDAATLWRINMGWKRRRADSLPGFVLDVERGYWQKQAQEEEEELEDPLGPRTARVIPFVEDRRNCLLIEPAGGHVGSPLPANLMASLQPALKNAIQVRYQLEDSELAAEPLPDGENRRQILLYEAAEGGAGVLRQLVDDPAALAQVAREALALCHFDPDTGEDRRRAPGASEDCEAACYDCLMSYSNQPDHKLMDRHLLRDLLLALTTATVQASPMEFDRAEHLRRLKALCDSDLEREWLDLLEARNLRLPDEAQTLISECGTRPDFLYREQMVAVYVDGPYHLYPERARRDNQQVECLADRGYSVIRFSATEDWESRTALLL
;
A
#
# COMPACT_ATOMS: atom_id res chain seq x y z
N MET A 1 5.58 -14.46 -5.67
CA MET A 1 5.17 -13.75 -4.44
C MET A 1 4.17 -14.63 -3.70
N GLN A 2 4.54 -15.28 -2.59
CA GLN A 2 3.57 -16.05 -1.80
C GLN A 2 2.56 -15.04 -1.23
N LEU A 3 1.32 -15.07 -1.69
CA LEU A 3 0.23 -14.39 -1.00
C LEU A 3 0.18 -14.97 0.41
N ALA A 4 0.24 -14.10 1.41
CA ALA A 4 0.02 -14.52 2.79
C ALA A 4 -1.36 -15.19 2.88
N PHE A 5 -1.48 -16.16 3.78
CA PHE A 5 -2.73 -16.89 4.04
C PHE A 5 -3.92 -15.90 4.18
N ALA A 6 -5.06 -16.23 3.58
CA ALA A 6 -6.26 -15.40 3.66
C ALA A 6 -6.61 -15.14 5.14
N VAL A 7 -6.65 -13.87 5.54
CA VAL A 7 -6.98 -13.48 6.90
C VAL A 7 -8.50 -13.61 7.09
N SER A 8 -8.92 -14.64 7.82
CA SER A 8 -10.32 -14.89 8.15
C SER A 8 -10.70 -14.30 9.51
N ASN A 9 -12.01 -14.18 9.78
CA ASN A 9 -12.57 -13.66 11.03
C ASN A 9 -12.17 -12.21 11.38
N LEU A 10 -12.10 -11.35 10.36
CA LEU A 10 -12.02 -9.90 10.56
C LEU A 10 -13.28 -9.39 11.24
N PHE A 11 -13.11 -8.61 12.31
CA PHE A 11 -14.19 -8.02 13.09
C PHE A 11 -14.12 -6.50 13.05
N ARG A 12 -15.09 -5.88 12.37
CA ARG A 12 -15.14 -4.43 12.24
C ARG A 12 -15.60 -3.80 13.55
N MET A 13 -14.74 -3.01 14.17
CA MET A 13 -15.11 -2.18 15.31
C MET A 13 -15.87 -0.95 14.82
N GLN A 14 -17.14 -0.79 15.24
CA GLN A 14 -17.99 0.34 14.86
C GLN A 14 -18.22 1.31 16.02
N ASN A 15 -18.69 0.78 17.15
CA ASN A 15 -18.97 1.56 18.35
C ASN A 15 -18.10 1.05 19.48
N VAL A 16 -17.39 1.96 20.13
CA VAL A 16 -16.66 1.69 21.38
C VAL A 16 -17.28 2.51 22.49
N VAL A 17 -17.54 1.86 23.63
CA VAL A 17 -18.01 2.53 24.85
C VAL A 17 -16.82 2.59 25.80
N THR A 18 -16.45 3.80 26.19
CA THR A 18 -15.41 4.01 27.20
C THR A 18 -16.06 4.08 28.59
N LYS A 19 -15.57 3.29 29.54
CA LYS A 19 -15.97 3.39 30.96
C LYS A 19 -14.84 4.07 31.72
N ARG A 20 -15.17 5.10 32.51
CA ARG A 20 -14.19 5.75 33.38
C ARG A 20 -13.68 4.75 34.42
N ARG A 21 -12.36 4.59 34.50
CA ARG A 21 -11.66 3.93 35.60
C ARG A 21 -10.80 4.96 36.31
N ASP A 22 -10.82 4.95 37.64
CA ASP A 22 -10.12 5.94 38.46
C ASP A 22 -8.68 5.51 38.82
N ARG A 23 -8.21 4.35 38.33
CA ARG A 23 -6.85 3.85 38.50
C ARG A 23 -6.33 3.30 37.17
N ILE A 24 -5.11 3.71 36.80
CA ILE A 24 -4.31 3.04 35.78
C ILE A 24 -3.87 1.72 36.40
N ASN A 25 -4.30 0.60 35.84
CA ASN A 25 -3.88 -0.72 36.32
C ASN A 25 -2.61 -1.17 35.58
N SER A 26 -1.91 -2.15 36.15
CA SER A 26 -0.71 -2.74 35.53
C SER A 26 -1.01 -3.22 34.10
N ASP A 27 -2.24 -3.65 33.81
CA ASP A 27 -2.66 -4.06 32.46
C ASP A 27 -2.55 -2.93 31.43
N GLU A 28 -3.01 -1.73 31.75
CA GLU A 28 -2.94 -0.59 30.83
C GLU A 28 -1.49 -0.23 30.53
N GLU A 29 -0.61 -0.27 31.54
CA GLU A 29 0.81 -0.02 31.38
C GLU A 29 1.51 -1.14 30.57
N GLU A 30 1.16 -2.41 30.80
CA GLU A 30 1.67 -3.54 30.02
C GLU A 30 1.19 -3.55 28.57
N ARG A 31 -0.06 -3.12 28.30
CA ARG A 31 -0.57 -2.96 26.92
C ARG A 31 0.20 -1.91 26.15
N VAL A 32 0.47 -0.77 26.80
CA VAL A 32 1.31 0.29 26.24
C VAL A 32 2.73 -0.23 25.99
N ARG A 33 3.26 -1.06 26.90
CA ARG A 33 4.62 -1.62 26.80
C ARG A 33 4.77 -2.70 25.72
N MET A 34 3.81 -3.60 25.56
CA MET A 34 3.87 -4.71 24.61
C MET A 34 3.57 -4.26 23.18
N GLY A 35 2.63 -3.33 23.02
CA GLY A 35 2.19 -2.83 21.72
C GLY A 35 1.49 -3.89 20.86
N TYR A 36 0.89 -3.41 19.77
CA TYR A 36 0.14 -4.24 18.82
C TYR A 36 0.90 -4.40 17.51
N ASP A 37 0.70 -5.56 16.87
CA ASP A 37 1.08 -5.79 15.47
C ASP A 37 -0.05 -5.25 14.59
N LEU A 38 0.11 -3.99 14.15
CA LEU A 38 -0.85 -3.32 13.29
C LEU A 38 -0.45 -3.48 11.83
N ARG A 39 -1.44 -3.83 11.00
CA ARG A 39 -1.30 -3.81 9.53
C ARG A 39 -2.20 -2.74 8.94
N THR A 40 -1.66 -1.99 8.01
CA THR A 40 -2.40 -0.99 7.25
C THR A 40 -2.73 -1.53 5.88
N GLY A 41 -4.01 -1.58 5.55
CA GLY A 41 -4.49 -1.88 4.20
C GLY A 41 -4.99 -0.60 3.53
N VAL A 42 -4.78 -0.48 2.23
CA VAL A 42 -5.30 0.64 1.42
C VAL A 42 -6.01 0.07 0.22
N ARG A 43 -7.18 0.62 -0.09
CA ARG A 43 -7.91 0.38 -1.34
C ARG A 43 -8.35 1.71 -1.92
N PHE A 44 -7.96 1.98 -3.15
CA PHE A 44 -8.40 3.16 -3.88
C PHE A 44 -9.90 3.09 -4.15
N ALA A 45 -10.56 4.26 -4.17
CA ALA A 45 -11.97 4.32 -4.51
C ALA A 45 -12.17 3.90 -5.97
N GLU A 46 -13.31 3.30 -6.29
CA GLU A 46 -13.74 3.05 -7.67
C GLU A 46 -15.01 3.88 -7.90
N ARG A 47 -15.04 4.68 -8.97
CA ARG A 47 -16.22 5.48 -9.35
C ARG A 47 -16.53 5.25 -10.83
N ASN A 48 -17.72 4.73 -11.14
CA ASN A 48 -18.16 4.49 -12.54
C ASN A 48 -17.14 3.71 -13.38
N ASP A 49 -16.59 2.61 -12.84
CA ASP A 49 -15.54 1.78 -13.48
C ASP A 49 -14.22 2.51 -13.76
N ARG A 50 -14.01 3.67 -13.13
CA ARG A 50 -12.74 4.40 -13.13
C ARG A 50 -12.06 4.22 -11.78
N LEU A 51 -10.78 3.86 -11.85
CA LEU A 51 -9.91 3.80 -10.70
C LEU A 51 -9.76 5.24 -10.16
N GLY A 52 -10.20 5.47 -8.93
CA GLY A 52 -10.12 6.73 -8.20
C GLY A 52 -8.73 7.00 -7.66
N TYR A 53 -7.71 6.75 -8.49
CA TYR A 53 -6.34 7.07 -8.20
C TYR A 53 -5.65 7.71 -9.41
N ARG A 54 -4.56 8.42 -9.14
CA ARG A 54 -3.71 9.08 -10.12
C ARG A 54 -2.27 8.68 -9.88
N THR A 55 -1.55 8.40 -10.95
CA THR A 55 -0.14 8.04 -10.88
C THR A 55 0.73 9.18 -11.40
N ALA A 56 1.92 9.32 -10.83
CA ALA A 56 2.98 10.16 -11.37
C ALA A 56 4.32 9.44 -11.28
N LEU A 57 5.19 9.74 -12.24
CA LEU A 57 6.60 9.42 -12.15
C LEU A 57 7.38 10.67 -11.75
N VAL A 58 8.32 10.49 -10.85
CA VAL A 58 9.23 11.55 -10.39
C VAL A 58 10.61 11.16 -10.85
N GLY A 59 11.24 12.01 -11.64
CA GLY A 59 12.57 11.75 -12.14
C GLY A 59 13.08 12.87 -13.03
N HIS A 60 14.18 12.59 -13.68
CA HIS A 60 14.76 13.47 -14.68
C HIS A 60 14.39 12.96 -16.08
N SER A 61 14.25 13.91 -17.01
CA SER A 61 14.13 13.61 -18.43
C SER A 61 15.28 14.30 -19.13
N GLU A 62 16.29 13.53 -19.51
CA GLU A 62 17.45 14.02 -20.24
C GLU A 62 17.53 13.34 -21.61
N ARG A 63 17.50 14.13 -22.68
CA ARG A 63 17.68 13.66 -24.07
C ARG A 63 16.74 12.51 -24.48
N GLY A 64 15.56 12.41 -23.86
CA GLY A 64 14.56 11.39 -24.13
C GLY A 64 14.73 10.09 -23.34
N GLU A 65 15.74 9.98 -22.48
CA GLU A 65 15.85 8.90 -21.50
C GLU A 65 15.23 9.35 -20.16
N GLU A 66 14.30 8.54 -19.65
CA GLU A 66 13.66 8.76 -18.35
C GLU A 66 14.46 8.03 -17.25
N SER A 67 14.84 8.76 -16.21
CA SER A 67 15.47 8.19 -15.01
C SER A 67 14.52 8.36 -13.81
N PRO A 68 13.54 7.45 -13.64
CA PRO A 68 12.57 7.56 -12.56
C PRO A 68 13.23 7.28 -11.21
N LEU A 69 13.05 8.19 -10.26
CA LEU A 69 13.47 8.07 -8.87
C LEU A 69 12.36 7.47 -8.01
N LEU A 70 11.14 7.98 -8.15
CA LEU A 70 9.97 7.58 -7.39
C LEU A 70 8.74 7.42 -8.31
N ARG A 71 7.83 6.55 -7.89
CA ARG A 71 6.45 6.47 -8.38
C ARG A 71 5.52 6.95 -7.27
N LEU A 72 4.59 7.81 -7.64
CA LEU A 72 3.54 8.31 -6.76
C LEU A 72 2.20 7.72 -7.21
N THR A 73 1.39 7.25 -6.26
CA THR A 73 0.01 6.84 -6.50
C THR A 73 -0.89 7.54 -5.49
N TYR A 74 -1.59 8.58 -5.94
CA TYR A 74 -2.54 9.35 -5.12
C TYR A 74 -3.95 8.80 -5.27
N GLY A 75 -4.68 8.65 -4.18
CA GLY A 75 -6.10 8.31 -4.20
C GLY A 75 -6.92 9.28 -3.37
N ASP A 76 -8.02 9.78 -3.94
CA ASP A 76 -9.02 10.52 -3.19
C ASP A 76 -10.01 9.57 -2.52
N ALA A 77 -10.36 9.85 -1.27
CA ALA A 77 -11.32 9.05 -0.50
C ALA A 77 -11.03 7.53 -0.49
N ALA A 78 -9.76 7.13 -0.50
CA ALA A 78 -9.33 5.74 -0.42
C ALA A 78 -9.77 5.13 0.93
N THR A 79 -10.17 3.86 0.90
CA THR A 79 -10.47 3.12 2.13
C THR A 79 -9.17 2.66 2.77
N LEU A 80 -8.93 3.11 4.01
CA LEU A 80 -7.83 2.67 4.85
C LEU A 80 -8.36 1.72 5.91
N TRP A 81 -7.70 0.58 6.09
CA TRP A 81 -7.96 -0.35 7.20
C TRP A 81 -6.78 -0.35 8.15
N ARG A 82 -7.08 -0.27 9.45
CA ARG A 82 -6.12 -0.52 10.52
C ARG A 82 -6.50 -1.83 11.19
N ILE A 83 -5.73 -2.86 10.92
CA ILE A 83 -6.02 -4.25 11.32
C ILE A 83 -5.07 -4.61 12.46
N ASN A 84 -5.62 -4.97 13.62
CA ASN A 84 -4.83 -5.40 14.76
C ASN A 84 -4.67 -6.92 14.76
N MET A 85 -3.49 -7.37 14.32
CA MET A 85 -3.15 -8.78 14.17
C MET A 85 -2.86 -9.47 15.50
N GLY A 86 -2.82 -8.73 16.62
CA GLY A 86 -2.49 -9.24 17.94
C GLY A 86 -1.33 -8.47 18.57
N TRP A 87 -0.66 -9.10 19.53
CA TRP A 87 0.49 -8.50 20.22
C TRP A 87 1.74 -8.50 19.35
N LYS A 88 2.55 -7.44 19.45
CA LYS A 88 3.81 -7.31 18.70
C LYS A 88 4.83 -8.39 19.10
N ARG A 89 4.90 -8.73 20.39
CA ARG A 89 5.77 -9.78 20.94
C ARG A 89 4.99 -11.08 21.20
N ARG A 90 4.45 -11.68 20.14
CA ARG A 90 3.79 -12.99 20.23
C ARG A 90 4.73 -14.13 19.81
N ARG A 91 4.45 -15.35 20.28
CA ARG A 91 5.18 -16.54 19.81
C ARG A 91 4.85 -16.79 18.34
N ALA A 92 5.81 -17.26 17.55
CA ALA A 92 5.66 -17.45 16.11
C ALA A 92 4.54 -18.44 15.74
N ASP A 93 4.19 -19.36 16.64
CA ASP A 93 3.14 -20.37 16.50
C ASP A 93 1.75 -19.89 16.95
N SER A 94 1.63 -18.68 17.49
CA SER A 94 0.36 -18.16 17.99
C SER A 94 -0.53 -17.60 16.87
N LEU A 95 -1.83 -17.96 16.93
CA LEU A 95 -2.83 -17.45 15.99
C LEU A 95 -3.06 -15.93 16.19
N PRO A 96 -3.23 -15.16 15.10
CA PRO A 96 -3.52 -13.74 15.18
C PRO A 96 -4.89 -13.45 15.83
N GLY A 97 -5.04 -12.21 16.30
CA GLY A 97 -6.29 -11.71 16.88
C GLY A 97 -6.49 -12.03 18.37
N PHE A 98 -7.69 -11.78 18.85
CA PHE A 98 -8.07 -11.82 20.26
C PHE A 98 -9.34 -12.64 20.43
N VAL A 99 -9.52 -13.24 21.61
CA VAL A 99 -10.75 -13.95 21.93
C VAL A 99 -11.76 -12.95 22.47
N LEU A 100 -12.96 -12.97 21.90
CA LEU A 100 -14.09 -12.11 22.24
C LEU A 100 -15.26 -12.99 22.67
N ASP A 101 -15.86 -12.68 23.81
CA ASP A 101 -17.20 -13.13 24.14
C ASP A 101 -18.19 -12.43 23.21
N VAL A 102 -18.77 -13.18 22.26
CA VAL A 102 -19.63 -12.61 21.22
C VAL A 102 -21.04 -12.27 21.71
N GLU A 103 -21.41 -12.71 22.93
CA GLU A 103 -22.70 -12.36 23.54
C GLU A 103 -22.57 -11.14 24.44
N ARG A 104 -21.51 -11.07 25.26
CA ARG A 104 -21.32 -10.01 26.27
C ARG A 104 -20.43 -8.86 25.80
N GLY A 105 -19.65 -9.06 24.74
CA GLY A 105 -18.73 -8.04 24.20
C GLY A 105 -17.44 -7.87 25.01
N TYR A 106 -17.10 -8.83 25.87
CA TYR A 106 -15.89 -8.80 26.68
C TYR A 106 -14.72 -9.52 26.00
N TRP A 107 -13.55 -8.87 26.02
CA TRP A 107 -12.31 -9.47 25.52
C TRP A 107 -11.69 -10.41 26.55
N GLN A 108 -11.14 -11.53 26.10
CA GLN A 108 -10.37 -12.42 26.96
C GLN A 108 -9.09 -11.73 27.43
N LYS A 109 -8.93 -11.72 28.74
CA LYS A 109 -7.73 -11.42 29.51
C LYS A 109 -6.59 -12.43 29.25
N GLN A 110 -5.34 -11.98 29.14
CA GLN A 110 -4.17 -12.86 28.96
C GLN A 110 -3.90 -13.74 30.20
N ALA A 111 -3.23 -14.87 30.00
CA ALA A 111 -2.91 -15.82 31.06
C ALA A 111 -1.75 -15.41 31.99
N GLN A 112 -0.99 -14.34 31.67
CA GLN A 112 0.02 -13.76 32.58
C GLN A 112 -0.60 -12.80 33.62
N GLU A 113 -1.91 -12.65 33.59
CA GLU A 113 -2.69 -11.76 34.45
C GLU A 113 -3.11 -12.52 35.73
N GLU A 114 -2.20 -12.68 36.67
CA GLU A 114 -2.54 -13.10 38.05
C GLU A 114 -2.99 -11.87 38.85
N GLU A 115 -4.25 -11.43 38.67
CA GLU A 115 -4.93 -10.58 39.65
C GLU A 115 -6.27 -11.21 40.08
N GLU A 116 -6.37 -11.44 41.39
CA GLU A 116 -7.53 -11.95 42.12
C GLU A 116 -8.64 -10.88 42.21
N GLU A 117 -9.31 -10.53 41.12
CA GLU A 117 -10.56 -9.73 41.18
C GLU A 117 -11.43 -10.03 39.95
N LEU A 118 -12.12 -11.17 39.99
CA LEU A 118 -13.11 -11.60 39.00
C LEU A 118 -14.42 -10.81 39.19
N GLU A 119 -14.74 -9.89 38.27
CA GLU A 119 -16.13 -9.40 38.11
C GLU A 119 -16.74 -9.69 36.73
N ASP A 120 -15.97 -9.96 35.68
CA ASP A 120 -16.51 -10.21 34.33
C ASP A 120 -16.03 -11.55 33.75
N PRO A 121 -16.58 -12.71 34.17
CA PRO A 121 -16.25 -13.99 33.57
C PRO A 121 -16.75 -14.06 32.12
N LEU A 122 -15.90 -14.54 31.20
CA LEU A 122 -16.28 -14.87 29.83
C LEU A 122 -17.46 -15.87 29.84
N GLY A 123 -18.46 -15.61 29.02
CA GLY A 123 -19.54 -16.53 28.73
C GLY A 123 -19.08 -17.74 27.90
N PRO A 124 -19.97 -18.73 27.69
CA PRO A 124 -19.64 -19.96 26.98
C PRO A 124 -19.41 -19.76 25.46
N ARG A 125 -19.83 -18.62 24.90
CA ARG A 125 -19.75 -18.34 23.47
C ARG A 125 -18.64 -17.33 23.17
N THR A 126 -17.45 -17.86 22.94
CA THR A 126 -16.28 -17.06 22.56
C THR A 126 -15.85 -17.35 21.12
N ALA A 127 -15.36 -16.32 20.42
CA ALA A 127 -14.73 -16.46 19.11
C ALA A 127 -13.40 -15.71 19.07
N ARG A 128 -12.41 -16.25 18.34
CA ARG A 128 -11.18 -15.52 18.03
C ARG A 128 -11.42 -14.64 16.82
N VAL A 129 -11.25 -13.34 16.99
CA VAL A 129 -11.50 -12.32 15.98
C VAL A 129 -10.29 -11.42 15.79
N ILE A 130 -10.14 -10.87 14.59
CA ILE A 130 -9.07 -9.91 14.26
C ILE A 130 -9.73 -8.53 14.12
N PRO A 131 -9.65 -7.68 15.15
CA PRO A 131 -10.31 -6.39 15.13
C PRO A 131 -9.68 -5.47 14.09
N PHE A 132 -10.52 -4.73 13.39
CA PHE A 132 -10.08 -3.67 12.50
C PHE A 132 -11.03 -2.47 12.55
N VAL A 133 -10.49 -1.30 12.22
CA VAL A 133 -11.27 -0.11 11.90
C VAL A 133 -11.04 0.26 10.45
N GLU A 134 -12.02 0.94 9.84
CA GLU A 134 -11.89 1.47 8.50
C GLU A 134 -12.23 2.96 8.48
N ASP A 135 -11.57 3.69 7.60
CA ASP A 135 -11.81 5.10 7.37
C ASP A 135 -11.59 5.44 5.89
N ARG A 136 -12.10 6.58 5.43
CA ARG A 136 -11.90 7.09 4.07
C ARG A 136 -11.05 8.34 4.10
N ARG A 137 -9.84 8.25 3.55
CA ARG A 137 -8.85 9.33 3.57
C ARG A 137 -8.24 9.56 2.19
N ASN A 138 -7.80 10.78 1.95
CA ASN A 138 -6.88 11.04 0.85
C ASN A 138 -5.53 10.44 1.21
N CYS A 139 -4.93 9.69 0.29
CA CYS A 139 -3.63 9.07 0.54
C CYS A 139 -2.71 9.16 -0.68
N LEU A 140 -1.42 9.03 -0.43
CA LEU A 140 -0.36 8.98 -1.42
C LEU A 140 0.57 7.81 -1.09
N LEU A 141 0.71 6.88 -2.02
CA LEU A 141 1.76 5.87 -2.00
C LEU A 141 3.01 6.43 -2.69
N ILE A 142 4.16 6.27 -2.05
CA ILE A 142 5.47 6.62 -2.58
C ILE A 142 6.29 5.35 -2.69
N GLU A 143 6.71 5.02 -3.91
CA GLU A 143 7.46 3.81 -4.23
C GLU A 143 8.78 4.17 -4.90
N PRO A 144 9.92 3.58 -4.49
CA PRO A 144 11.17 3.75 -5.21
C PRO A 144 11.11 3.16 -6.62
N ALA A 145 11.58 3.91 -7.61
CA ALA A 145 11.62 3.49 -9.02
C ALA A 145 13.05 3.29 -9.56
N GLY A 146 14.07 3.83 -8.88
CA GLY A 146 15.45 3.98 -9.39
C GLY A 146 16.50 2.93 -8.97
N GLY A 147 16.12 1.83 -8.32
CA GLY A 147 17.00 0.64 -8.23
C GLY A 147 16.81 -0.21 -9.48
N HIS A 148 17.82 -0.99 -9.92
CA HIS A 148 17.65 -2.00 -10.98
C HIS A 148 16.26 -2.61 -10.88
N VAL A 149 15.41 -2.38 -11.88
CA VAL A 149 13.99 -2.76 -11.92
C VAL A 149 13.80 -4.08 -11.15
N GLY A 150 13.27 -4.00 -9.91
CA GLY A 150 13.04 -5.16 -9.04
C GLY A 150 13.86 -5.28 -7.73
N SER A 151 14.80 -4.37 -7.40
CA SER A 151 15.47 -4.40 -6.09
C SER A 151 14.91 -3.34 -5.11
N PRO A 152 14.37 -3.73 -3.94
CA PRO A 152 13.87 -2.79 -2.94
C PRO A 152 15.01 -1.95 -2.36
N LEU A 153 14.73 -0.69 -2.02
CA LEU A 153 15.68 0.14 -1.28
C LEU A 153 16.00 -0.50 0.09
N PRO A 154 17.21 -0.28 0.62
CA PRO A 154 17.57 -0.71 1.97
C PRO A 154 16.58 -0.20 3.03
N ALA A 155 16.28 -1.03 4.02
CA ALA A 155 15.28 -0.71 5.06
C ALA A 155 15.63 0.55 5.87
N ASN A 156 16.93 0.79 6.12
CA ASN A 156 17.42 2.01 6.79
C ASN A 156 17.17 3.27 5.96
N LEU A 157 17.35 3.21 4.64
CA LEU A 157 17.05 4.31 3.74
C LEU A 157 15.55 4.62 3.76
N MET A 158 14.68 3.61 3.66
CA MET A 158 13.22 3.80 3.71
C MET A 158 12.73 4.29 5.08
N ALA A 159 13.30 3.77 6.19
CA ALA A 159 13.00 4.20 7.55
C ALA A 159 13.43 5.65 7.82
N SER A 160 14.46 6.14 7.12
CA SER A 160 14.91 7.54 7.16
C SER A 160 14.07 8.43 6.23
N LEU A 161 13.73 7.94 5.04
CA LEU A 161 13.02 8.72 4.01
C LEU A 161 11.59 9.05 4.43
N GLN A 162 10.91 8.11 5.10
CA GLN A 162 9.54 8.31 5.58
C GLN A 162 9.36 9.54 6.48
N PRO A 163 10.07 9.68 7.62
CA PRO A 163 9.97 10.89 8.44
C PRO A 163 10.54 12.12 7.73
N ALA A 164 11.58 11.99 6.91
CA ALA A 164 12.13 13.13 6.16
C ALA A 164 11.08 13.78 5.24
N LEU A 165 10.37 12.96 4.44
CA LEU A 165 9.31 13.45 3.55
C LEU A 165 8.10 13.94 4.35
N LYS A 166 7.64 13.18 5.36
CA LYS A 166 6.51 13.59 6.20
C LYS A 166 6.76 14.96 6.84
N ASN A 167 7.89 15.13 7.52
CA ASN A 167 8.23 16.35 8.24
C ASN A 167 8.42 17.53 7.27
N ALA A 168 9.06 17.29 6.12
CA ALA A 168 9.24 18.31 5.09
C ALA A 168 7.90 18.78 4.49
N ILE A 169 6.95 17.86 4.25
CA ILE A 169 5.60 18.23 3.81
C ILE A 169 4.90 19.05 4.89
N GLN A 170 4.99 18.65 6.16
CA GLN A 170 4.39 19.38 7.27
C GLN A 170 4.93 20.80 7.38
N VAL A 171 6.25 20.99 7.31
CA VAL A 171 6.86 22.33 7.35
C VAL A 171 6.49 23.16 6.13
N ARG A 172 6.62 22.59 4.92
CA ARG A 172 6.39 23.31 3.67
C ARG A 172 4.95 23.81 3.53
N TYR A 173 4.00 22.99 3.95
CA TYR A 173 2.56 23.25 3.83
C TYR A 173 1.91 23.67 5.14
N GLN A 174 2.71 23.91 6.19
CA GLN A 174 2.27 24.37 7.52
C GLN A 174 1.19 23.48 8.15
N LEU A 175 1.38 22.16 8.06
CA LEU A 175 0.50 21.17 8.67
C LEU A 175 0.93 20.86 10.09
N GLU A 176 -0.03 20.64 10.98
CA GLU A 176 0.21 20.09 12.31
C GLU A 176 0.57 18.59 12.26
N ASP A 177 1.14 18.06 13.34
CA ASP A 177 1.57 16.65 13.36
C ASP A 177 0.40 15.67 13.16
N SER A 178 -0.79 16.03 13.66
CA SER A 178 -2.01 15.24 13.55
C SER A 178 -2.70 15.32 12.20
N GLU A 179 -2.30 16.22 11.30
CA GLU A 179 -2.96 16.40 10.00
C GLU A 179 -2.42 15.46 8.92
N LEU A 180 -1.18 14.99 9.06
CA LEU A 180 -0.53 14.09 8.10
C LEU A 180 0.08 12.89 8.83
N ALA A 181 -0.34 11.69 8.45
CA ALA A 181 0.22 10.45 8.97
C ALA A 181 1.06 9.74 7.91
N ALA A 182 2.02 8.92 8.38
CA ALA A 182 2.92 8.15 7.53
C ALA A 182 3.09 6.73 8.05
N GLU A 183 2.99 5.73 7.17
CA GLU A 183 3.10 4.32 7.51
C GLU A 183 3.96 3.57 6.48
N PRO A 184 4.87 2.68 6.91
CA PRO A 184 5.59 1.82 6.00
C PRO A 184 4.69 0.68 5.51
N LEU A 185 4.73 0.37 4.21
CA LEU A 185 4.00 -0.76 3.64
C LEU A 185 4.92 -1.84 3.05
N PRO A 186 4.54 -3.13 3.18
CA PRO A 186 3.40 -3.64 3.96
C PRO A 186 3.55 -3.55 5.49
N ASP A 187 4.79 -3.44 5.99
CA ASP A 187 5.08 -3.34 7.42
C ASP A 187 6.45 -2.70 7.68
N GLY A 188 6.79 -2.48 8.96
CA GLY A 188 8.03 -1.83 9.38
C GLY A 188 9.32 -2.62 9.10
N GLU A 189 9.22 -3.93 8.84
CA GLU A 189 10.36 -4.78 8.49
C GLU A 189 10.56 -4.85 6.96
N ASN A 190 9.48 -4.81 6.20
CA ASN A 190 9.45 -4.92 4.74
C ASN A 190 9.01 -3.60 4.10
N ARG A 191 9.80 -2.54 4.24
CA ARG A 191 9.47 -1.18 3.78
C ARG A 191 9.60 -1.04 2.27
N ARG A 192 8.59 -1.47 1.52
CA ARG A 192 8.57 -1.38 0.05
C ARG A 192 8.02 -0.03 -0.44
N GLN A 193 7.08 0.53 0.30
CA GLN A 193 6.40 1.78 -0.04
C GLN A 193 6.16 2.59 1.23
N ILE A 194 6.02 3.91 1.06
CA ILE A 194 5.58 4.81 2.13
C ILE A 194 4.14 5.22 1.81
N LEU A 195 3.23 4.98 2.74
CA LEU A 195 1.88 5.51 2.71
C LEU A 195 1.84 6.81 3.49
N LEU A 196 1.49 7.91 2.82
CA LEU A 196 1.06 9.15 3.46
C LEU A 196 -0.46 9.26 3.38
N TYR A 197 -1.12 9.70 4.44
CA TYR A 197 -2.55 10.01 4.40
C TYR A 197 -2.92 11.21 5.26
N GLU A 198 -3.89 11.99 4.78
CA GLU A 198 -4.40 13.17 5.47
C GLU A 198 -5.30 12.71 6.63
N ALA A 199 -4.81 12.83 7.86
CA ALA A 199 -5.44 12.28 9.06
C ALA A 199 -6.53 13.20 9.65
N ALA A 200 -6.54 14.48 9.29
CA ALA A 200 -7.60 15.41 9.66
C ALA A 200 -8.87 15.22 8.81
N GLU A 201 -10.04 15.47 9.41
CA GLU A 201 -11.32 15.47 8.68
C GLU A 201 -11.31 16.56 7.59
N GLY A 202 -11.86 16.26 6.41
CA GLY A 202 -11.90 17.18 5.27
C GLY A 202 -10.66 17.17 4.37
N GLY A 203 -9.51 16.75 4.89
CA GLY A 203 -8.25 16.63 4.14
C GLY A 203 -7.62 17.98 3.78
N ALA A 204 -6.29 18.08 3.90
CA ALA A 204 -5.57 19.32 3.59
C ALA A 204 -5.41 19.56 2.07
N GLY A 205 -5.64 18.55 1.23
CA GLY A 205 -5.42 18.61 -0.22
C GLY A 205 -3.95 18.65 -0.64
N VAL A 206 -3.02 18.59 0.31
CA VAL A 206 -1.57 18.68 0.08
C VAL A 206 -1.06 17.48 -0.70
N LEU A 207 -1.56 16.28 -0.43
CA LEU A 207 -1.12 15.06 -1.14
C LEU A 207 -1.47 15.09 -2.62
N ARG A 208 -2.60 15.73 -2.97
CA ARG A 208 -2.99 15.95 -4.36
C ARG A 208 -2.03 16.92 -5.05
N GLN A 209 -1.65 18.01 -4.35
CA GLN A 209 -0.73 19.00 -4.89
C GLN A 209 0.64 18.40 -5.20
N LEU A 210 1.14 17.46 -4.40
CA LEU A 210 2.40 16.75 -4.68
C LEU A 210 2.41 15.99 -6.01
N VAL A 211 1.22 15.64 -6.52
CA VAL A 211 1.04 14.98 -7.83
C VAL A 211 0.74 16.00 -8.93
N ASP A 212 -0.03 17.04 -8.62
CA ASP A 212 -0.51 18.04 -9.59
C ASP A 212 0.54 19.07 -10.00
N ASP A 213 1.41 19.47 -9.09
CA ASP A 213 2.44 20.49 -9.34
C ASP A 213 3.79 19.82 -9.68
N PRO A 214 4.30 19.99 -10.91
CA PRO A 214 5.58 19.42 -11.34
C PRO A 214 6.77 19.74 -10.44
N ALA A 215 6.72 20.85 -9.70
CA ALA A 215 7.81 21.31 -8.83
C ALA A 215 7.58 21.01 -7.34
N ALA A 216 6.39 20.55 -6.93
CA ALA A 216 6.05 20.43 -5.52
C ALA A 216 6.97 19.46 -4.76
N LEU A 217 7.25 18.29 -5.33
CA LEU A 217 8.12 17.32 -4.67
C LEU A 217 9.59 17.79 -4.61
N ALA A 218 10.06 18.54 -5.60
CA ALA A 218 11.38 19.17 -5.56
C ALA A 218 11.49 20.19 -4.41
N GLN A 219 10.44 20.98 -4.16
CA GLN A 219 10.39 21.90 -3.03
C GLN A 219 10.37 21.16 -1.69
N VAL A 220 9.61 20.07 -1.59
CA VAL A 220 9.62 19.19 -0.40
C VAL A 220 11.00 18.58 -0.18
N ALA A 221 11.69 18.14 -1.23
CA ALA A 221 13.04 17.59 -1.10
C ALA A 221 14.06 18.62 -0.59
N ARG A 222 13.94 19.88 -1.01
CA ARG A 222 14.76 20.99 -0.48
C ARG A 222 14.51 21.23 1.01
N GLU A 223 13.24 21.20 1.42
CA GLU A 223 12.87 21.31 2.83
C GLU A 223 13.41 20.11 3.63
N ALA A 224 13.29 18.89 3.09
CA ALA A 224 13.83 17.67 3.70
C ALA A 224 15.36 17.74 3.87
N LEU A 225 16.11 18.27 2.90
CA LEU A 225 17.55 18.50 3.03
C LEU A 225 17.86 19.46 4.18
N ALA A 226 17.14 20.59 4.24
CA ALA A 226 17.33 21.58 5.30
C ALA A 226 17.05 20.99 6.70
N LEU A 227 15.95 20.24 6.84
CA LEU A 227 15.61 19.52 8.07
C LEU A 227 16.67 18.47 8.42
N CYS A 228 17.23 17.78 7.43
CA CYS A 228 18.36 16.85 7.60
C CYS A 228 19.72 17.55 7.78
N HIS A 229 19.73 18.86 8.02
CA HIS A 229 20.92 19.69 8.24
C HIS A 229 21.89 19.72 7.06
N PHE A 230 21.39 19.54 5.85
CA PHE A 230 22.15 19.79 4.62
C PHE A 230 21.79 21.15 4.03
N ASP A 231 22.75 21.75 3.35
CA ASP A 231 22.48 22.87 2.46
C ASP A 231 21.67 22.38 1.23
N PRO A 232 20.47 22.92 0.95
CA PRO A 232 19.62 22.40 -0.13
C PRO A 232 20.14 22.65 -1.55
N ASP A 233 21.12 23.54 -1.73
CA ASP A 233 21.67 23.89 -3.05
C ASP A 233 22.95 23.09 -3.35
N THR A 234 23.76 22.84 -2.33
CA THR A 234 25.09 22.22 -2.48
C THR A 234 25.17 20.81 -1.91
N GLY A 235 24.28 20.44 -0.99
CA GLY A 235 24.37 19.20 -0.24
C GLY A 235 25.42 19.22 0.88
N GLU A 236 26.04 20.37 1.16
CA GLU A 236 27.02 20.49 2.23
C GLU A 236 26.38 20.16 3.59
N ASP A 237 27.06 19.32 4.37
CA ASP A 237 26.60 18.94 5.69
C ASP A 237 26.87 20.04 6.72
N ARG A 238 25.80 20.70 7.18
CA ARG A 238 25.84 21.71 8.25
C ARG A 238 25.87 21.09 9.64
N ARG A 239 25.75 19.77 9.74
CA ARG A 239 25.88 18.91 10.93
C ARG A 239 24.80 19.06 11.99
N ARG A 240 24.10 20.18 12.08
CA ARG A 240 23.14 20.44 13.16
C ARG A 240 22.02 21.40 12.76
N ALA A 241 20.95 21.39 13.55
CA ALA A 241 19.86 22.35 13.40
C ALA A 241 20.30 23.78 13.78
N PRO A 242 19.66 24.83 13.22
CA PRO A 242 19.89 26.21 13.65
C PRO A 242 19.67 26.38 15.16
N GLY A 243 20.68 26.85 15.88
CA GLY A 243 20.61 27.06 17.33
C GLY A 243 20.91 25.84 18.19
N ALA A 244 21.14 24.67 17.60
CA ALA A 244 21.56 23.47 18.33
C ALA A 244 23.03 23.56 18.77
N SER A 245 23.31 23.11 20.00
CA SER A 245 24.67 23.04 20.55
C SER A 245 25.43 21.79 20.09
N GLU A 246 24.71 20.71 19.79
CA GLU A 246 25.26 19.38 19.47
C GLU A 246 25.16 19.08 17.97
N ASP A 247 26.11 18.29 17.47
CA ASP A 247 26.06 17.77 16.10
C ASP A 247 25.11 16.56 16.02
N CYS A 248 24.32 16.52 14.95
CA CYS A 248 23.50 15.39 14.58
C CYS A 248 24.33 14.36 13.80
N GLU A 249 24.72 13.28 14.48
CA GLU A 249 25.57 12.22 13.92
C GLU A 249 24.84 11.32 12.91
N ALA A 250 23.64 10.85 13.22
CA ALA A 250 22.85 10.01 12.32
C ALA A 250 21.40 10.50 12.20
N ALA A 251 20.76 10.76 13.33
CA ALA A 251 19.43 11.34 13.42
C ALA A 251 19.26 12.09 14.75
N CYS A 252 18.39 13.08 14.78
CA CYS A 252 17.98 13.81 15.99
C CYS A 252 16.49 14.19 15.91
N TYR A 253 15.96 14.74 16.99
CA TYR A 253 14.56 15.18 17.08
C TYR A 253 14.24 16.42 16.25
N ASP A 254 15.26 17.18 15.84
CA ASP A 254 15.10 18.32 14.91
C ASP A 254 15.10 17.88 13.43
N CYS A 255 15.32 16.59 13.14
CA CYS A 255 15.34 16.07 11.76
C CYS A 255 14.40 14.87 11.54
N LEU A 256 14.79 13.66 11.94
CA LEU A 256 14.11 12.40 11.61
C LEU A 256 13.40 11.75 12.80
N MET A 257 13.89 11.96 14.02
CA MET A 257 13.38 11.25 15.20
C MET A 257 12.10 11.91 15.71
N SER A 258 11.15 11.08 16.11
CA SER A 258 9.98 11.46 16.88
C SER A 258 9.71 10.42 17.98
N TYR A 259 8.80 10.73 18.89
CA TYR A 259 8.35 9.73 19.88
C TYR A 259 7.58 8.58 19.23
N SER A 260 6.84 8.85 18.14
CA SER A 260 6.03 7.85 17.45
C SER A 260 6.85 6.86 16.62
N ASN A 261 8.06 7.22 16.20
CA ASN A 261 8.93 6.37 15.39
C ASN A 261 10.12 5.77 16.16
N GLN A 262 10.08 5.76 17.50
CA GLN A 262 11.12 5.16 18.36
C GLN A 262 11.61 3.77 17.94
N PRO A 263 10.75 2.82 17.50
CA PRO A 263 11.21 1.51 17.02
C PRO A 263 12.21 1.59 15.86
N ASP A 264 12.17 2.67 15.08
CA ASP A 264 12.94 2.85 13.86
C ASP A 264 14.23 3.64 14.08
N HIS A 265 14.45 4.23 15.28
CA HIS A 265 15.60 5.11 15.55
C HIS A 265 16.95 4.48 15.21
N LYS A 266 17.09 3.15 15.39
CA LYS A 266 18.33 2.42 15.05
C LYS A 266 18.57 2.27 13.55
N LEU A 267 17.56 2.49 12.72
CA LEU A 267 17.61 2.41 11.27
C LEU A 267 17.79 3.78 10.62
N MET A 268 17.58 4.87 11.37
CA MET A 268 17.59 6.22 10.81
C MET A 268 19.01 6.75 10.64
N ASP A 269 19.28 7.28 9.46
CA ASP A 269 20.53 7.96 9.13
C ASP A 269 20.30 9.00 8.02
N ARG A 270 20.44 10.27 8.38
CA ARG A 270 20.26 11.41 7.48
C ARG A 270 21.25 11.43 6.31
N HIS A 271 22.45 10.85 6.49
CA HIS A 271 23.47 10.85 5.44
C HIS A 271 23.07 9.96 4.26
N LEU A 272 22.30 8.90 4.50
CA LEU A 272 21.79 8.02 3.45
C LEU A 272 20.84 8.75 2.50
N LEU A 273 20.19 9.82 2.97
CA LEU A 273 19.18 10.55 2.22
C LEU A 273 19.77 11.60 1.29
N ARG A 274 20.98 12.09 1.56
CA ARG A 274 21.54 13.29 0.91
C ARG A 274 21.45 13.21 -0.61
N ASP A 275 21.99 12.15 -1.20
CA ASP A 275 22.10 12.05 -2.66
C ASP A 275 20.73 11.87 -3.32
N LEU A 276 19.84 11.09 -2.70
CA LEU A 276 18.46 10.91 -3.17
C LEU A 276 17.67 12.22 -3.08
N LEU A 277 17.76 12.95 -1.98
CA LEU A 277 17.05 14.21 -1.81
C LEU A 277 17.59 15.28 -2.77
N LEU A 278 18.91 15.38 -2.96
CA LEU A 278 19.51 16.26 -3.97
C LEU A 278 18.99 15.93 -5.37
N ALA A 279 18.96 14.65 -5.74
CA ALA A 279 18.40 14.21 -7.02
C ALA A 279 16.91 14.62 -7.15
N LEU A 280 16.14 14.53 -6.08
CA LEU A 280 14.74 14.96 -6.06
C LEU A 280 14.57 16.49 -6.17
N THR A 281 15.53 17.30 -5.70
CA THR A 281 15.43 18.77 -5.80
C THR A 281 15.42 19.29 -7.24
N THR A 282 15.93 18.50 -8.19
CA THR A 282 15.95 18.83 -9.63
C THR A 282 15.04 17.93 -10.45
N ALA A 283 14.34 16.99 -9.81
CA ALA A 283 13.39 16.11 -10.46
C ALA A 283 12.07 16.85 -10.74
N THR A 284 11.35 16.39 -11.75
CA THR A 284 10.00 16.89 -12.06
C THR A 284 8.98 15.80 -11.80
N VAL A 285 7.83 16.20 -11.24
CA VAL A 285 6.66 15.32 -11.16
C VAL A 285 5.98 15.34 -12.52
N GLN A 286 5.94 14.18 -13.16
CA GLN A 286 5.20 13.94 -14.39
C GLN A 286 3.95 13.14 -14.01
N ALA A 287 2.88 13.87 -13.73
CA ALA A 287 1.57 13.25 -13.60
C ALA A 287 1.24 12.59 -14.93
N SER A 288 0.85 11.32 -14.87
CA SER A 288 0.09 10.74 -15.97
C SER A 288 -1.12 11.67 -16.17
N PRO A 289 -1.39 12.16 -17.41
CA PRO A 289 -2.60 12.93 -17.68
C PRO A 289 -3.77 12.16 -17.07
N MET A 290 -4.67 12.88 -16.37
CA MET A 290 -5.69 12.29 -15.51
C MET A 290 -6.32 11.04 -16.11
N GLU A 291 -6.46 10.02 -15.25
CA GLU A 291 -6.96 8.69 -15.61
C GLU A 291 -5.96 8.06 -16.59
N PHE A 292 -5.68 6.76 -16.50
CA PHE A 292 -5.30 6.13 -17.77
C PHE A 292 -6.44 6.50 -18.72
N ASP A 293 -6.17 7.30 -19.75
CA ASP A 293 -7.16 7.51 -20.80
C ASP A 293 -7.56 6.10 -21.16
N ARG A 294 -8.80 5.74 -20.84
CA ARG A 294 -9.26 4.36 -20.96
C ARG A 294 -8.99 3.88 -22.39
N ALA A 295 -9.01 4.82 -23.35
CA ALA A 295 -8.56 4.62 -24.72
C ALA A 295 -7.03 4.40 -24.88
N GLU A 296 -6.15 5.05 -24.12
CA GLU A 296 -4.71 4.73 -24.07
C GLU A 296 -4.43 3.36 -23.44
N HIS A 297 -5.07 3.02 -22.32
CA HIS A 297 -4.97 1.70 -21.71
C HIS A 297 -5.48 0.61 -22.65
N LEU A 298 -6.65 0.82 -23.25
CA LEU A 298 -7.20 -0.04 -24.29
C LEU A 298 -6.25 -0.17 -25.49
N ARG A 299 -5.65 0.94 -25.97
CA ARG A 299 -4.65 0.91 -27.05
C ARG A 299 -3.45 0.06 -26.68
N ARG A 300 -2.93 0.18 -25.45
CA ARG A 300 -1.80 -0.61 -24.96
C ARG A 300 -2.14 -2.10 -24.87
N LEU A 301 -3.30 -2.45 -24.31
CA LEU A 301 -3.76 -3.84 -24.25
C LEU A 301 -3.90 -4.42 -25.65
N LYS A 302 -4.54 -3.70 -26.58
CA LYS A 302 -4.71 -4.12 -27.99
C LYS A 302 -3.39 -4.30 -28.74
N ALA A 303 -2.38 -3.51 -28.40
CA ALA A 303 -1.04 -3.62 -28.99
C ALA A 303 -0.30 -4.89 -28.53
N LEU A 304 -0.67 -5.44 -27.38
CA LEU A 304 -0.10 -6.67 -26.82
C LEU A 304 -0.91 -7.92 -27.20
N CYS A 305 -2.09 -7.79 -27.80
CA CYS A 305 -2.90 -8.93 -28.23
C CYS A 305 -2.22 -9.73 -29.35
N ASP A 306 -2.28 -11.05 -29.24
CA ASP A 306 -1.73 -11.99 -30.24
C ASP A 306 -2.76 -12.37 -31.31
N SER A 307 -4.06 -12.12 -31.06
CA SER A 307 -5.15 -12.39 -32.00
C SER A 307 -6.15 -11.23 -32.16
N ASP A 308 -6.91 -11.24 -33.25
CA ASP A 308 -8.00 -10.28 -33.45
C ASP A 308 -9.19 -10.57 -32.53
N LEU A 309 -9.36 -11.83 -32.12
CA LEU A 309 -10.41 -12.23 -31.17
C LEU A 309 -10.21 -11.58 -29.80
N GLU A 310 -8.96 -11.49 -29.32
CA GLU A 310 -8.61 -10.75 -28.11
C GLU A 310 -8.94 -9.25 -28.24
N ARG A 311 -8.69 -8.66 -29.42
CA ARG A 311 -9.02 -7.25 -29.69
C ARG A 311 -10.52 -7.01 -29.70
N GLU A 312 -11.28 -7.90 -30.33
CA GLU A 312 -12.75 -7.87 -30.35
C GLU A 312 -13.34 -8.02 -28.94
N TRP A 313 -12.74 -8.87 -28.11
CA TRP A 313 -13.15 -9.01 -26.71
C TRP A 313 -12.92 -7.71 -25.92
N LEU A 314 -11.77 -7.05 -26.10
CA LEU A 314 -11.53 -5.73 -25.53
C LEU A 314 -12.49 -4.66 -26.05
N ASP A 315 -12.85 -4.71 -27.35
CA ASP A 315 -13.85 -3.83 -27.95
C ASP A 315 -15.25 -4.04 -27.36
N LEU A 316 -15.62 -5.29 -27.05
CA LEU A 316 -16.87 -5.58 -26.36
C LEU A 316 -16.90 -4.97 -24.95
N LEU A 317 -15.79 -5.11 -24.19
CA LEU A 317 -15.67 -4.49 -22.87
C LEU A 317 -15.78 -2.97 -22.98
N GLU A 318 -15.16 -2.37 -23.99
CA GLU A 318 -15.22 -0.93 -24.22
C GLU A 318 -16.62 -0.45 -24.58
N ALA A 319 -17.27 -1.10 -25.55
CA ALA A 319 -18.62 -0.75 -25.99
C ALA A 319 -19.66 -0.83 -24.87
N ARG A 320 -19.43 -1.70 -23.88
CA ARG A 320 -20.30 -1.87 -22.71
C ARG A 320 -19.81 -1.14 -21.46
N ASN A 321 -18.71 -0.38 -21.57
CA ASN A 321 -18.09 0.34 -20.46
C ASN A 321 -17.76 -0.59 -19.26
N LEU A 322 -17.35 -1.83 -19.52
CA LEU A 322 -16.95 -2.81 -18.51
C LEU A 322 -15.47 -2.63 -18.13
N ARG A 323 -15.04 -3.12 -16.95
CA ARG A 323 -13.64 -3.02 -16.49
C ARG A 323 -12.66 -3.68 -17.46
N LEU A 324 -11.67 -2.93 -17.93
CA LEU A 324 -10.57 -3.46 -18.75
C LEU A 324 -9.58 -4.26 -17.88
N PRO A 325 -8.92 -5.30 -18.42
CA PRO A 325 -7.85 -6.01 -17.72
C PRO A 325 -6.68 -5.11 -17.33
N ASP A 326 -5.92 -5.48 -16.31
CA ASP A 326 -4.73 -4.73 -15.89
C ASP A 326 -3.56 -4.97 -16.86
N GLU A 327 -3.44 -6.20 -17.36
CA GLU A 327 -2.33 -6.64 -18.21
C GLU A 327 -2.82 -7.59 -19.32
N ALA A 328 -2.06 -7.64 -20.41
CA ALA A 328 -2.24 -8.58 -21.51
C ALA A 328 -0.98 -9.42 -21.70
N GLN A 329 -1.16 -10.70 -22.04
CA GLN A 329 -0.08 -11.63 -22.38
C GLN A 329 1.03 -11.76 -21.31
N THR A 330 0.70 -11.67 -20.02
CA THR A 330 1.68 -11.80 -18.92
C THR A 330 2.02 -13.27 -18.64
N LEU A 331 3.31 -13.63 -18.63
CA LEU A 331 3.75 -14.98 -18.28
C LEU A 331 3.69 -15.21 -16.76
N ILE A 332 2.85 -16.13 -16.32
CA ILE A 332 2.85 -16.66 -14.95
C ILE A 332 3.81 -17.84 -14.90
N SER A 333 5.09 -17.52 -14.67
CA SER A 333 6.22 -18.45 -14.75
C SER A 333 6.03 -19.70 -13.88
N GLU A 334 5.42 -19.54 -12.71
CA GLU A 334 5.20 -20.57 -11.72
C GLU A 334 4.17 -21.62 -12.14
N CYS A 335 3.30 -21.28 -13.10
CA CYS A 335 2.34 -22.20 -13.72
C CYS A 335 2.61 -22.46 -15.19
N GLY A 336 3.71 -21.92 -15.73
CA GLY A 336 4.11 -22.10 -17.12
C GLY A 336 3.00 -21.73 -18.12
N THR A 337 2.18 -20.74 -17.78
CA THR A 337 1.03 -20.31 -18.58
C THR A 337 1.01 -18.80 -18.76
N ARG A 338 0.45 -18.36 -19.88
CA ARG A 338 0.31 -16.96 -20.26
C ARG A 338 -1.17 -16.76 -20.58
N PRO A 339 -1.99 -16.24 -19.65
CA PRO A 339 -3.35 -15.82 -19.98
C PRO A 339 -3.32 -14.66 -20.96
N ASP A 340 -4.35 -14.58 -21.78
CA ASP A 340 -4.50 -13.48 -22.75
C ASP A 340 -4.66 -12.16 -22.01
N PHE A 341 -5.44 -12.17 -20.93
CA PHE A 341 -5.62 -11.03 -20.06
C PHE A 341 -5.59 -11.39 -18.58
N LEU A 342 -5.14 -10.44 -17.75
CA LEU A 342 -5.02 -10.61 -16.31
C LEU A 342 -5.67 -9.45 -15.56
N TYR A 343 -6.56 -9.77 -14.62
CA TYR A 343 -7.00 -8.87 -13.56
C TYR A 343 -6.21 -9.22 -12.30
N ARG A 344 -5.13 -8.48 -12.05
CA ARG A 344 -4.14 -8.76 -11.01
C ARG A 344 -4.73 -8.60 -9.62
N GLU A 345 -5.59 -7.60 -9.42
CA GLU A 345 -6.22 -7.35 -8.12
C GLU A 345 -7.25 -8.43 -7.76
N GLN A 346 -8.07 -8.84 -8.73
CA GLN A 346 -9.12 -9.85 -8.54
C GLN A 346 -8.56 -11.28 -8.63
N MET A 347 -7.27 -11.43 -8.96
CA MET A 347 -6.65 -12.72 -9.26
C MET A 347 -7.45 -13.48 -10.33
N VAL A 348 -7.85 -12.82 -11.42
CA VAL A 348 -8.60 -13.47 -12.51
C VAL A 348 -7.72 -13.55 -13.75
N ALA A 349 -7.53 -14.77 -14.25
CA ALA A 349 -6.86 -15.07 -15.51
C ALA A 349 -7.91 -15.33 -16.59
N VAL A 350 -7.88 -14.57 -17.67
CA VAL A 350 -8.82 -14.68 -18.79
C VAL A 350 -8.11 -15.26 -20.00
N TYR A 351 -8.75 -16.27 -20.61
CA TYR A 351 -8.34 -16.82 -21.90
C TYR A 351 -9.45 -16.59 -22.93
N VAL A 352 -9.09 -16.12 -24.11
CA VAL A 352 -9.97 -15.86 -25.26
C VAL A 352 -9.62 -16.88 -26.34
N ASP A 353 -10.24 -18.05 -26.25
CA ASP A 353 -9.92 -19.21 -27.07
C ASP A 353 -10.55 -19.09 -28.47
N GLY A 354 -9.68 -19.05 -29.49
CA GLY A 354 -10.09 -19.13 -30.89
C GLY A 354 -10.56 -20.53 -31.32
N PRO A 355 -11.19 -20.67 -32.50
CA PRO A 355 -11.76 -21.93 -33.00
C PRO A 355 -10.75 -23.08 -33.19
N TYR A 356 -9.45 -22.79 -33.15
CA TYR A 356 -8.37 -23.77 -33.26
C TYR A 356 -7.94 -24.40 -31.90
N HIS A 357 -8.58 -24.06 -30.78
CA HIS A 357 -8.26 -24.60 -29.45
C HIS A 357 -8.94 -25.95 -29.12
N LEU A 358 -9.63 -26.57 -30.08
CA LEU A 358 -10.40 -27.82 -29.89
C LEU A 358 -9.58 -29.13 -29.97
N TYR A 359 -8.26 -29.10 -29.78
CA TYR A 359 -7.44 -30.31 -29.90
C TYR A 359 -7.31 -31.07 -28.56
N PRO A 360 -7.66 -32.38 -28.50
CA PRO A 360 -7.65 -33.18 -27.27
C PRO A 360 -6.28 -33.27 -26.56
N GLU A 361 -5.17 -33.12 -27.28
CA GLU A 361 -3.82 -33.23 -26.71
C GLU A 361 -3.44 -32.04 -25.81
N ARG A 362 -4.13 -30.89 -25.93
CA ARG A 362 -3.89 -29.70 -25.10
C ARG A 362 -4.62 -29.72 -23.75
N ALA A 363 -5.73 -30.45 -23.67
CA ALA A 363 -6.61 -30.47 -22.49
C ALA A 363 -5.88 -30.90 -21.19
N ARG A 364 -4.93 -31.83 -21.28
CA ARG A 364 -4.21 -32.32 -20.09
C ARG A 364 -3.25 -31.27 -19.52
N ARG A 365 -2.58 -30.51 -20.40
CA ARG A 365 -1.71 -29.39 -20.00
C ARG A 365 -2.53 -28.23 -19.48
N ASP A 366 -3.64 -27.90 -20.15
CA ASP A 366 -4.51 -26.80 -19.75
C ASP A 366 -5.15 -27.06 -18.38
N ASN A 367 -5.54 -28.30 -18.08
CA ASN A 367 -6.03 -28.68 -16.76
C ASN A 367 -4.96 -28.53 -15.67
N GLN A 368 -3.72 -28.95 -15.94
CA GLN A 368 -2.61 -28.76 -14.99
C GLN A 368 -2.31 -27.28 -14.74
N GLN A 369 -2.42 -26.45 -15.77
CA GLN A 369 -2.24 -25.00 -15.63
C GLN A 369 -3.37 -24.36 -14.83
N VAL A 370 -4.62 -24.78 -15.06
CA VAL A 370 -5.80 -24.29 -14.31
C VAL A 370 -5.71 -24.70 -12.84
N GLU A 371 -5.37 -25.96 -12.54
CA GLU A 371 -5.18 -26.42 -11.16
C GLU A 371 -4.06 -25.63 -10.47
N CYS A 372 -2.92 -25.43 -11.16
CA CYS A 372 -1.81 -24.63 -10.65
C CYS A 372 -2.19 -23.17 -10.35
N LEU A 373 -3.02 -22.57 -11.22
CA LEU A 373 -3.54 -21.22 -11.05
C LEU A 373 -4.52 -21.16 -9.86
N ALA A 374 -5.43 -22.11 -9.75
CA ALA A 374 -6.38 -22.22 -8.65
C ALA A 374 -5.68 -22.39 -7.29
N ASP A 375 -4.65 -23.24 -7.21
CA ASP A 375 -3.82 -23.41 -6.00
C ASP A 375 -3.11 -22.11 -5.58
N ARG A 376 -2.94 -21.17 -6.51
CA ARG A 376 -2.35 -19.84 -6.28
C ARG A 376 -3.40 -18.75 -6.08
N GLY A 377 -4.68 -19.13 -6.00
CA GLY A 377 -5.80 -18.22 -5.77
C GLY A 377 -6.34 -17.54 -7.03
N TYR A 378 -5.90 -17.95 -8.22
CA TYR A 378 -6.45 -17.41 -9.46
C TYR A 378 -7.77 -18.08 -9.84
N SER A 379 -8.77 -17.29 -10.21
CA SER A 379 -9.95 -17.75 -10.91
C SER A 379 -9.69 -17.71 -12.42
N VAL A 380 -9.99 -18.80 -13.14
CA VAL A 380 -9.80 -18.87 -14.59
C VAL A 380 -11.13 -18.73 -15.30
N ILE A 381 -11.23 -17.75 -16.21
CA ILE A 381 -12.40 -17.53 -17.06
C ILE A 381 -11.97 -17.75 -18.51
N ARG A 382 -12.75 -18.53 -19.26
CA ARG A 382 -12.52 -18.76 -20.69
C ARG A 382 -13.67 -18.21 -21.51
N PHE A 383 -13.36 -17.53 -22.60
CA PHE A 383 -14.31 -17.08 -23.61
C PHE A 383 -14.02 -17.83 -24.91
N SER A 384 -14.97 -18.61 -25.41
CA SER A 384 -14.83 -19.29 -26.70
C SER A 384 -15.39 -18.45 -27.83
N ALA A 385 -14.76 -18.46 -29.01
CA ALA A 385 -15.27 -17.82 -30.24
C ALA A 385 -16.69 -18.27 -30.67
N THR A 386 -17.20 -19.40 -30.16
CA THR A 386 -18.54 -19.92 -30.46
C THR A 386 -19.59 -19.60 -29.41
N GLU A 387 -19.21 -18.94 -28.31
CA GLU A 387 -20.11 -18.59 -27.21
C GLU A 387 -20.67 -17.18 -27.37
N ASP A 388 -21.90 -16.96 -26.89
CA ASP A 388 -22.44 -15.63 -26.71
C ASP A 388 -21.76 -14.97 -25.50
N TRP A 389 -20.72 -14.19 -25.78
CA TRP A 389 -19.93 -13.47 -24.76
C TRP A 389 -20.79 -12.55 -23.90
N GLU A 390 -21.93 -12.08 -24.42
CA GLU A 390 -22.84 -11.21 -23.70
C GLU A 390 -23.35 -11.83 -22.40
N SER A 391 -23.60 -13.14 -22.40
CA SER A 391 -24.11 -13.88 -21.24
C SER A 391 -23.05 -14.17 -20.16
N ARG A 392 -21.77 -14.19 -20.53
CA ARG A 392 -20.64 -14.49 -19.61
C ARG A 392 -19.97 -13.24 -19.01
N THR A 393 -20.07 -12.09 -19.65
CA THR A 393 -19.52 -10.83 -19.11
C THR A 393 -20.10 -10.41 -17.76
N ALA A 394 -21.27 -10.97 -17.35
CA ALA A 394 -21.82 -10.79 -16.01
C ALA A 394 -20.94 -11.37 -14.87
N LEU A 395 -19.98 -12.26 -15.18
CA LEU A 395 -19.00 -12.78 -14.22
C LEU A 395 -17.79 -11.84 -14.01
N LEU A 396 -17.70 -10.77 -14.81
CA LEU A 396 -16.67 -9.73 -14.73
C LEU A 396 -17.17 -8.42 -14.06
N LEU A 397 -18.45 -8.40 -13.65
CA LEU A 397 -19.05 -7.42 -12.74
C LEU A 397 -18.74 -7.82 -11.29
#